data_AF-A0A7X8SIE7-F1
#
_entry.id   AF-A0A7X8SIE7-F1
#
_cell.length_a   1.000
_cell.length_b   1.000
_cell.length_c   1.000
_cell.angle_alpha   90.00
_cell.angle_beta   90.00
_cell.angle_gamma   90.00
#
_symmetry.space_group_name_H-M   'P 1'
#
loop_
_entity.id
_entity.type
_entity.pdbx_description
1 polymer ?
#
loop_
_entity_poly.entity_id
_entity_poly.type
_entity_poly.pdbx_seq_one_letter_code
_entity_poly.pdbx_strand_id
1 'polypeptide(L)'
;MLDQVENTTLVKEDLVRVFIKGGISSPGDLLQIIQVAEEIGVEHLHFGSRQDILFASPNISRAKLRETFDSIKTTYDCDGESYQNIVTSYVALDVIPSTSWLAAHTYHYILDTFDFQPKLKVNITDPSQTMVPLFTGQLNFIASEKDGYWHLYIREEENAEVLWECPNLIYNYDIAKVVKAFEGLYVPGKNIDSAKVWKTIVSSLDINTLAKGDKLKLPTGPFPYYEGMHRMISGKYWLGLYWRNNKFDIPFLKQMCELCLKTGIGKITLTPWKSFIVKGIDNKHIINWEKLLGKFGINVRHSSLELNWHLPVLDQEALDLKNYLVRALDKQDISTYGLTFTIKTKPVILFTSVVIESIDSSNGSTYNILYAKDFNCNEPKYITFVKRVPKEAIPPILIELSHLYYEKLDNSNYDIDEPKQTNTSQTVKVYQCSNCLSIYDESLGMPEEGIPRNTQFNFLPSSFTCPTCDADKESFQEIEMPQ
;
A
#
# COMPACT_ATOMS: atom_id res chain seq x y z
N MET A 1 23.54 42.57 -21.57
CA MET A 1 23.76 41.17 -21.97
C MET A 1 23.24 40.34 -20.82
N LEU A 2 22.00 39.86 -20.98
CA LEU A 2 21.37 38.92 -20.06
C LEU A 2 21.84 37.56 -20.55
N ASP A 3 22.72 36.92 -19.78
CA ASP A 3 23.12 35.55 -20.05
C ASP A 3 21.88 34.67 -20.01
N GLN A 4 21.56 34.10 -21.17
CA GLN A 4 20.63 33.00 -21.28
C GLN A 4 21.27 31.84 -20.53
N VAL A 5 20.80 31.61 -19.30
CA VAL A 5 20.99 30.32 -18.63
C VAL A 5 20.25 29.31 -19.50
N GLU A 6 20.98 28.62 -20.36
CA GLU A 6 20.48 27.42 -21.03
C GLU A 6 19.97 26.49 -19.95
N ASN A 7 18.65 26.35 -19.83
CA ASN A 7 18.02 25.28 -19.06
C ASN A 7 18.40 23.97 -19.77
N THR A 8 19.56 23.42 -19.41
CA THR A 8 19.99 22.10 -19.86
C THR A 8 18.96 21.12 -19.30
N THR A 9 18.06 20.66 -20.18
CA THR A 9 17.01 19.72 -19.79
C THR A 9 17.72 18.39 -19.53
N LEU A 10 17.90 18.04 -18.25
CA LEU A 10 18.53 16.80 -17.82
C LEU A 10 17.90 15.61 -18.56
N VAL A 11 18.71 14.88 -19.32
CA VAL A 11 18.25 13.69 -20.05
C VAL A 11 18.46 12.48 -19.15
N LYS A 12 17.68 11.41 -19.36
CA LYS A 12 17.76 10.17 -18.57
C LYS A 12 19.17 9.55 -18.57
N GLU A 13 19.98 9.84 -19.58
CA GLU A 13 21.37 9.38 -19.73
C GLU A 13 22.35 10.09 -18.76
N ASP A 14 21.93 11.20 -18.16
CA ASP A 14 22.70 11.96 -17.15
C ASP A 14 22.39 11.51 -15.71
N LEU A 15 21.45 10.56 -15.55
CA LEU A 15 21.02 10.06 -14.25
C LEU A 15 21.95 8.95 -13.76
N VAL A 16 22.50 9.16 -12.57
CA VAL A 16 23.07 8.10 -11.76
C VAL A 16 21.93 7.42 -11.01
N ARG A 17 21.83 6.10 -11.15
CA ARG A 17 20.85 5.27 -10.47
C ARG A 17 21.54 4.40 -9.44
N VAL A 18 21.27 4.65 -8.17
CA VAL A 18 21.78 3.86 -7.05
C VAL A 18 20.74 2.81 -6.67
N PHE A 19 21.13 1.54 -6.73
CA PHE A 19 20.22 0.44 -6.42
C PHE A 19 20.12 0.23 -4.92
N ILE A 20 18.91 0.34 -4.38
CA ILE A 20 18.62 0.05 -2.97
C ILE A 20 17.81 -1.24 -2.92
N LYS A 21 18.49 -2.35 -2.65
CA LYS A 21 17.91 -3.69 -2.72
C LYS A 21 16.68 -3.83 -1.83
N GLY A 22 15.52 -4.09 -2.44
CA GLY A 22 14.22 -4.15 -1.77
C GLY A 22 13.70 -2.81 -1.25
N GLY A 23 14.34 -1.70 -1.61
CA GLY A 23 14.05 -0.37 -1.08
C GLY A 23 14.46 -0.19 0.38
N ILE A 24 15.32 -1.06 0.93
CA ILE A 24 15.73 -1.03 2.34
C ILE A 24 17.14 -0.45 2.43
N SER A 25 17.31 0.66 3.13
CA SER A 25 18.63 1.26 3.39
C SER A 25 18.80 1.52 4.89
N SER A 26 20.01 1.35 5.41
CA SER A 26 20.34 1.87 6.74
C SER A 26 20.56 3.40 6.65
N PRO A 27 20.33 4.16 7.72
CA PRO A 27 20.65 5.59 7.72
C PRO A 27 22.13 5.86 7.46
N GLY A 28 23.03 4.94 7.81
CA GLY A 28 24.46 5.06 7.54
C GLY A 28 24.78 4.95 6.06
N ASP A 29 24.25 3.93 5.40
CA ASP A 29 24.47 3.71 3.95
C ASP A 29 23.81 4.84 3.14
N LEU A 30 22.60 5.26 3.52
CA LEU A 30 21.93 6.40 2.89
C LEU A 30 22.75 7.68 3.07
N LEU A 31 23.30 7.93 4.26
CA LEU A 31 24.14 9.09 4.52
C LEU A 31 25.40 9.10 3.64
N GLN A 32 26.03 7.95 3.44
CA GLN A 32 27.17 7.82 2.52
C GLN A 32 26.76 8.19 1.08
N ILE A 33 25.62 7.68 0.59
CA ILE A 33 25.12 8.03 -0.74
C ILE A 33 24.86 9.54 -0.86
N ILE A 34 24.28 10.15 0.18
CA ILE A 34 24.01 11.59 0.22
C ILE A 34 25.31 12.41 0.23
N GLN A 35 26.32 11.98 1.00
CA GLN A 35 27.63 12.63 1.04
C GLN A 35 28.33 12.57 -0.32
N VAL A 36 28.29 11.40 -0.98
CA VAL A 36 28.80 11.25 -2.34
C VAL A 36 28.08 12.19 -3.29
N ALA A 37 26.74 12.26 -3.23
CA ALA A 37 25.95 13.19 -4.04
C ALA A 37 26.31 14.67 -3.77
N GLU A 38 26.55 15.04 -2.52
CA GLU A 38 26.95 16.38 -2.13
C GLU A 38 28.35 16.74 -2.66
N GLU A 39 29.32 15.83 -2.57
CA GLU A 39 30.70 16.02 -3.08
C GLU A 39 30.75 16.22 -4.59
N ILE A 40 29.76 15.68 -5.31
CA ILE A 40 29.60 15.85 -6.75
C ILE A 40 28.72 17.05 -7.14
N GLY A 41 28.33 17.87 -6.17
CA GLY A 41 27.57 19.11 -6.41
C GLY A 41 26.09 18.91 -6.73
N VAL A 42 25.51 17.75 -6.38
CA VAL A 42 24.07 17.53 -6.48
C VAL A 42 23.38 18.28 -5.34
N GLU A 43 22.28 18.97 -5.62
CA GLU A 43 21.50 19.67 -4.58
C GLU A 43 20.34 18.81 -4.04
N HIS A 44 19.80 17.95 -4.89
CA HIS A 44 18.62 17.14 -4.58
C HIS A 44 18.78 15.69 -5.02
N LEU A 45 18.27 14.79 -4.20
CA LEU A 45 18.01 13.41 -4.60
C LEU A 45 16.59 13.25 -5.11
N HIS A 46 16.40 12.27 -5.97
CA HIS A 46 15.12 11.81 -6.48
C HIS A 46 14.93 10.34 -6.10
N PHE A 47 13.70 9.91 -5.90
CA PHE A 47 13.39 8.48 -5.75
C PHE A 47 12.66 7.98 -6.99
N GLY A 48 13.00 6.78 -7.45
CA GLY A 48 12.34 6.15 -8.58
C GLY A 48 11.33 5.09 -8.14
N SER A 49 10.43 4.74 -9.06
CA SER A 49 9.34 3.80 -8.79
C SER A 49 9.77 2.35 -8.62
N ARG A 50 11.07 2.07 -8.84
CA ARG A 50 11.68 0.78 -8.51
C ARG A 50 12.46 0.81 -7.20
N GLN A 51 12.09 1.71 -6.29
CA GLN A 51 12.69 1.86 -4.96
C GLN A 51 14.20 2.10 -5.03
N ASP A 52 14.62 2.91 -5.99
CA ASP A 52 16.01 3.31 -6.21
C ASP A 52 16.18 4.81 -5.96
N ILE A 53 17.43 5.23 -5.80
CA ILE A 53 17.80 6.63 -5.67
C ILE A 53 18.38 7.11 -6.99
N LEU A 54 17.95 8.28 -7.42
CA LEU A 54 18.30 8.89 -8.69
C LEU A 54 18.82 10.30 -8.42
N PHE A 55 19.89 10.68 -9.09
CA PHE A 55 20.32 12.07 -9.15
C PHE A 55 21.04 12.31 -10.46
N ALA A 56 21.01 13.55 -10.94
CA ALA A 56 21.71 13.90 -12.17
C ALA A 56 23.02 14.62 -11.83
N SER A 57 24.09 14.25 -12.52
CA SER A 57 25.39 14.91 -12.38
C SER A 57 25.98 15.18 -13.77
N PRO A 58 25.51 16.23 -14.46
CA PRO A 58 25.83 16.45 -15.88
C PRO A 58 27.33 16.75 -16.14
N ASN A 59 28.08 17.13 -15.11
CA ASN A 59 29.45 17.65 -15.25
C ASN A 59 30.54 16.72 -14.70
N ILE A 60 30.22 15.46 -14.36
CA ILE A 60 31.21 14.55 -13.77
C ILE A 60 31.56 13.39 -14.67
N SER A 61 32.87 13.17 -14.81
CA SER A 61 33.42 12.00 -15.49
C SER A 61 32.98 10.72 -14.79
N ARG A 62 32.50 9.75 -15.58
CA ARG A 62 32.12 8.40 -15.13
C ARG A 62 33.22 7.69 -14.35
N ALA A 63 34.50 7.99 -14.63
CA ALA A 63 35.63 7.44 -13.89
C ALA A 63 35.65 7.90 -12.43
N LYS A 64 35.34 9.18 -12.18
CA LYS A 64 35.28 9.75 -10.83
C LYS A 64 34.08 9.19 -10.06
N LEU A 65 32.92 9.07 -10.72
CA LEU A 65 31.75 8.41 -10.12
C LEU A 65 32.08 6.98 -9.68
N ARG A 66 32.78 6.22 -10.53
CA ARG A 66 33.17 4.85 -10.21
C ARG A 66 34.09 4.74 -9.01
N GLU A 67 35.14 5.56 -8.95
CA GLU A 67 36.04 5.59 -7.80
C GLU A 67 35.29 5.89 -6.49
N THR A 68 34.37 6.87 -6.52
CA THR A 68 33.60 7.26 -5.36
C THR A 68 32.60 6.17 -4.92
N PHE A 69 31.86 5.56 -5.84
CA PHE A 69 30.87 4.52 -5.51
C PHE A 69 31.52 3.16 -5.13
N ASP A 70 32.65 2.82 -5.73
CA ASP A 70 33.42 1.62 -5.37
C ASP A 70 33.89 1.69 -3.91
N SER A 71 34.19 2.90 -3.40
CA SER A 71 34.61 3.11 -2.00
C SER A 71 33.53 2.77 -0.97
N ILE A 72 32.26 3.02 -1.31
CA ILE A 72 31.10 2.77 -0.44
C ILE A 72 30.41 1.42 -0.74
N LYS A 73 31.00 0.59 -1.62
CA LYS A 73 30.49 -0.74 -2.03
C LYS A 73 29.01 -0.75 -2.43
N THR A 74 28.53 0.38 -2.95
CA THR A 74 27.12 0.54 -3.32
C THR A 74 26.97 0.32 -4.82
N THR A 75 26.06 -0.56 -5.21
CA THR A 75 25.77 -0.84 -6.62
C THR A 75 25.03 0.33 -7.26
N TYR A 76 25.50 0.77 -8.42
CA TYR A 76 24.92 1.87 -9.18
C TYR A 76 24.98 1.58 -10.69
N ASP A 77 24.22 2.35 -11.46
CA ASP A 77 24.18 2.30 -12.92
C ASP A 77 24.20 3.74 -13.48
N CYS A 78 25.00 3.94 -14.53
CA CYS A 78 25.14 5.18 -15.29
C CYS A 78 25.00 4.96 -16.80
N ASP A 79 24.84 3.71 -17.26
CA ASP A 79 25.05 3.30 -18.65
C ASP A 79 23.76 2.79 -19.32
N GLY A 80 22.60 3.21 -18.82
CA GLY A 80 21.30 2.74 -19.28
C GLY A 80 20.92 1.40 -18.65
N GLU A 81 19.63 1.05 -18.73
CA GLU A 81 18.87 0.02 -17.97
C GLU A 81 19.38 -1.45 -18.02
N SER A 82 20.70 -1.66 -17.99
CA SER A 82 21.39 -2.95 -18.02
C SER A 82 21.08 -3.79 -16.79
N TYR A 83 20.85 -3.10 -15.67
CA TYR A 83 20.50 -3.70 -14.39
C TYR A 83 19.23 -3.07 -13.82
N GLN A 84 18.57 -3.82 -12.95
CA GLN A 84 17.30 -3.45 -12.35
C GLN A 84 17.33 -3.68 -10.85
N ASN A 85 16.68 -2.79 -10.11
CA ASN A 85 16.49 -2.98 -8.69
C ASN A 85 15.41 -4.04 -8.40
N ILE A 86 15.56 -4.72 -7.27
CA ILE A 86 14.55 -5.62 -6.72
C ILE A 86 13.56 -4.78 -5.91
N VAL A 87 12.28 -4.86 -6.27
CA VAL A 87 11.21 -4.17 -5.54
C VAL A 87 10.59 -5.12 -4.53
N THR A 88 10.37 -4.65 -3.30
CA THR A 88 9.68 -5.42 -2.27
C THR A 88 8.55 -4.65 -1.59
N SER A 89 7.56 -5.36 -1.06
CA SER A 89 6.56 -4.80 -0.16
C SER A 89 7.03 -4.68 1.30
N TYR A 90 8.33 -4.77 1.58
CA TYR A 90 8.86 -4.56 2.94
C TYR A 90 8.45 -3.20 3.53
N VAL A 91 8.30 -2.18 2.68
CA VAL A 91 7.82 -0.85 3.09
C VAL A 91 6.39 -0.87 3.63
N ALA A 92 5.56 -1.83 3.25
CA ALA A 92 4.20 -2.01 3.75
C ALA A 92 4.14 -2.72 5.13
N LEU A 93 5.17 -3.51 5.46
CA LEU A 93 5.21 -4.28 6.70
C LEU A 93 5.04 -3.38 7.94
N ASP A 94 4.20 -3.76 8.89
CA ASP A 94 3.86 -3.00 10.11
C ASP A 94 3.19 -1.63 9.88
N VAL A 95 2.93 -1.24 8.63
CA VAL A 95 2.26 0.01 8.24
C VAL A 95 0.82 -0.26 7.79
N ILE A 96 0.62 -1.36 7.06
CA ILE A 96 -0.67 -1.85 6.59
C ILE A 96 -0.76 -3.37 6.78
N PRO A 97 -1.96 -3.99 6.65
CA PRO A 97 -2.12 -5.43 6.78
C PRO A 97 -1.14 -6.23 5.90
N SER A 98 -0.69 -7.36 6.42
CA SER A 98 0.28 -8.24 5.76
C SER A 98 -0.09 -9.70 5.97
N THR A 99 0.41 -10.55 5.07
CA THR A 99 0.28 -12.01 5.18
C THR A 99 0.91 -12.49 6.49
N SER A 100 0.22 -13.36 7.24
CA SER A 100 0.55 -13.72 8.63
C SER A 100 1.98 -14.22 8.86
N TRP A 101 2.52 -15.05 7.94
CA TRP A 101 3.87 -15.61 8.06
C TRP A 101 4.96 -14.69 7.53
N LEU A 102 4.59 -13.59 6.86
CA LEU A 102 5.53 -12.73 6.18
C LEU A 102 6.08 -11.67 7.13
N ALA A 103 7.35 -11.84 7.52
CA ALA A 103 8.03 -10.97 8.47
C ALA A 103 9.26 -10.31 7.86
N ALA A 104 9.83 -9.33 8.58
CA ALA A 104 11.00 -8.58 8.13
C ALA A 104 12.17 -9.50 7.75
N HIS A 105 12.44 -10.53 8.55
CA HIS A 105 13.52 -11.48 8.31
C HIS A 105 13.33 -12.25 6.99
N THR A 106 12.09 -12.57 6.60
CA THR A 106 11.80 -13.29 5.35
C THR A 106 12.29 -12.52 4.13
N TYR A 107 11.99 -11.22 4.05
CA TYR A 107 12.47 -10.37 2.96
C TYR A 107 14.00 -10.29 2.97
N HIS A 108 14.60 -10.02 4.14
CA HIS A 108 16.06 -9.95 4.25
C HIS A 108 16.73 -11.24 3.79
N TYR A 109 16.25 -12.39 4.24
CA TYR A 109 16.80 -13.68 3.81
C TYR A 109 16.71 -13.87 2.30
N ILE A 110 15.55 -13.59 1.68
CA ILE A 110 15.42 -13.71 0.22
C ILE A 110 16.42 -12.77 -0.46
N LEU A 111 16.45 -11.49 -0.06
CA LEU A 111 17.36 -10.51 -0.65
C LEU A 111 18.82 -10.97 -0.48
N ASP A 112 19.24 -11.47 0.67
CA ASP A 112 20.62 -11.92 0.92
C ASP A 112 21.05 -13.07 -0.01
N THR A 113 20.11 -13.87 -0.55
CA THR A 113 20.44 -14.92 -1.54
C THR A 113 20.78 -14.39 -2.94
N PHE A 114 20.46 -13.13 -3.25
CA PHE A 114 20.86 -12.52 -4.52
C PHE A 114 22.33 -12.08 -4.47
N ASP A 115 23.21 -12.99 -4.88
CA ASP A 115 24.66 -12.79 -5.05
C ASP A 115 25.05 -12.04 -6.33
N PHE A 116 24.05 -11.54 -7.06
CA PHE A 116 24.18 -10.84 -8.33
C PHE A 116 23.19 -9.68 -8.42
N GLN A 117 23.48 -8.72 -9.30
CA GLN A 117 22.52 -7.66 -9.65
C GLN A 117 21.62 -8.15 -10.80
N PRO A 118 20.29 -8.21 -10.61
CA PRO A 118 19.38 -8.63 -11.68
C PRO A 118 19.42 -7.67 -12.87
N LYS A 119 19.34 -8.23 -14.07
CA LYS A 119 19.05 -7.52 -15.33
C LYS A 119 17.54 -7.38 -15.58
N LEU A 120 16.76 -8.30 -15.02
CA LEU A 120 15.30 -8.28 -15.11
C LEU A 120 14.70 -7.55 -13.90
N LYS A 121 13.56 -6.88 -14.12
CA LYS A 121 12.76 -6.27 -13.06
C LYS A 121 12.13 -7.38 -12.23
N VAL A 122 12.56 -7.51 -10.98
CA VAL A 122 12.05 -8.49 -10.03
C VAL A 122 11.19 -7.80 -8.97
N ASN A 123 10.01 -8.35 -8.69
CA ASN A 123 9.13 -7.96 -7.59
C ASN A 123 9.03 -9.12 -6.58
N ILE A 124 9.08 -8.82 -5.28
CA ILE A 124 8.83 -9.76 -4.18
C ILE A 124 7.82 -9.11 -3.24
N THR A 125 6.55 -9.45 -3.40
CA THR A 125 5.45 -8.67 -2.84
C THR A 125 4.40 -9.50 -2.10
N ASP A 126 3.81 -8.90 -1.08
CA ASP A 126 2.69 -9.41 -0.30
C ASP A 126 1.37 -9.07 -1.01
N PRO A 127 0.46 -10.04 -1.23
CA PRO A 127 -0.85 -9.75 -1.81
C PRO A 127 -1.84 -9.13 -0.81
N SER A 128 -1.56 -9.11 0.49
CA SER A 128 -2.46 -8.53 1.51
C SER A 128 -2.40 -7.00 1.60
N GLN A 129 -1.55 -6.36 0.81
CA GLN A 129 -1.32 -4.91 0.84
C GLN A 129 -1.59 -4.26 -0.52
N THR A 130 -1.93 -2.97 -0.52
CA THR A 130 -2.27 -2.19 -1.73
C THR A 130 -1.25 -1.09 -2.06
N MET A 131 -0.20 -0.91 -1.26
CA MET A 131 0.79 0.17 -1.42
C MET A 131 1.83 -0.12 -2.51
N VAL A 132 2.37 -1.33 -2.56
CA VAL A 132 3.40 -1.76 -3.51
C VAL A 132 2.72 -2.58 -4.60
N PRO A 133 2.83 -2.19 -5.88
CA PRO A 133 2.16 -2.89 -6.96
C PRO A 133 2.79 -4.27 -7.21
N LEU A 134 1.94 -5.27 -7.41
CA LEU A 134 2.38 -6.67 -7.50
C LEU A 134 3.10 -6.98 -8.82
N PHE A 135 2.64 -6.41 -9.93
CA PHE A 135 3.00 -6.88 -11.29
C PHE A 135 3.78 -5.87 -12.16
N THR A 136 4.61 -5.03 -11.55
CA THR A 136 5.46 -4.06 -12.27
C THR A 136 6.79 -4.64 -12.75
N GLY A 137 7.10 -5.90 -12.41
CA GLY A 137 8.30 -6.60 -12.84
C GLY A 137 8.07 -7.51 -14.05
N GLN A 138 9.17 -8.00 -14.62
CA GLN A 138 9.18 -9.14 -15.54
C GLN A 138 8.96 -10.45 -14.78
N LEU A 139 9.56 -10.56 -13.58
CA LEU A 139 9.38 -11.68 -12.66
C LEU A 139 8.74 -11.17 -11.37
N ASN A 140 7.53 -11.64 -11.06
CA ASN A 140 6.75 -11.17 -9.93
C ASN A 140 6.47 -12.31 -8.97
N PHE A 141 7.17 -12.31 -7.84
CA PHE A 141 7.01 -13.28 -6.76
C PHE A 141 6.02 -12.75 -5.74
N ILE A 142 4.88 -13.43 -5.59
CA ILE A 142 3.79 -13.01 -4.71
C ILE A 142 3.66 -13.99 -3.56
N ALA A 143 3.65 -13.53 -2.31
CA ALA A 143 3.55 -14.41 -1.14
C ALA A 143 2.26 -15.26 -1.24
N SER A 144 2.37 -16.56 -0.97
CA SER A 144 1.23 -17.47 -1.00
C SER A 144 0.62 -17.67 0.39
N GLU A 145 -0.52 -18.35 0.45
CA GLU A 145 -1.12 -18.80 1.71
C GLU A 145 -0.30 -19.88 2.42
N LYS A 146 0.67 -20.50 1.73
CA LYS A 146 1.59 -21.48 2.32
C LYS A 146 2.87 -20.80 2.76
N ASP A 147 3.21 -20.96 4.03
CA ASP A 147 4.38 -20.38 4.66
C ASP A 147 5.67 -20.66 3.90
N GLY A 148 6.41 -19.60 3.57
CA GLY A 148 7.69 -19.70 2.87
C GLY A 148 7.58 -19.95 1.36
N TYR A 149 6.38 -20.07 0.80
CA TYR A 149 6.16 -20.33 -0.62
C TYR A 149 5.56 -19.11 -1.33
N TRP A 150 5.96 -18.92 -2.58
CA TRP A 150 5.63 -17.75 -3.40
C TRP A 150 5.06 -18.18 -4.75
N HIS A 151 3.99 -17.54 -5.22
CA HIS A 151 3.55 -17.61 -6.60
C HIS A 151 4.56 -16.89 -7.49
N LEU A 152 4.72 -17.33 -8.74
CA LEU A 152 5.49 -16.63 -9.76
C LEU A 152 4.59 -16.26 -10.93
N TYR A 153 4.54 -14.97 -11.24
CA TYR A 153 3.89 -14.41 -12.42
C TYR A 153 4.93 -13.77 -13.33
N ILE A 154 4.91 -14.13 -14.61
CA ILE A 154 5.87 -13.69 -15.61
C ILE A 154 5.18 -12.80 -16.62
N ARG A 155 5.79 -11.64 -16.86
CA ARG A 155 5.39 -10.70 -17.92
C ARG A 155 6.26 -10.94 -19.14
N GLU A 156 5.70 -11.59 -20.15
CA GLU A 156 6.41 -11.95 -21.39
C GLU A 156 6.67 -10.74 -22.30
N GLU A 157 5.75 -9.78 -22.29
CA GLU A 157 5.84 -8.53 -23.06
C GLU A 157 5.55 -7.32 -22.15
N GLU A 158 6.18 -6.18 -22.43
CA GLU A 158 6.07 -4.99 -21.58
C GLU A 158 4.61 -4.51 -21.39
N ASN A 159 3.80 -4.58 -22.44
CA ASN A 159 2.39 -4.19 -22.44
C ASN A 159 1.42 -5.36 -22.27
N ALA A 160 1.89 -6.53 -21.80
CA ALA A 160 1.03 -7.71 -21.66
C ALA A 160 -0.15 -7.45 -20.71
N GLU A 161 -1.37 -7.59 -21.21
CA GLU A 161 -2.61 -7.54 -20.42
C GLU A 161 -2.83 -8.83 -19.60
N VAL A 162 -2.10 -9.90 -19.93
CA VAL A 162 -2.19 -11.20 -19.27
C VAL A 162 -0.79 -11.65 -18.88
N LEU A 163 -0.64 -12.13 -17.64
CA LEU A 163 0.61 -12.65 -17.12
C LEU A 163 0.60 -14.17 -17.16
N TRP A 164 1.74 -14.77 -17.51
CA TRP A 164 1.90 -16.20 -17.38
C TRP A 164 2.05 -16.57 -15.91
N GLU A 165 1.20 -17.47 -15.43
CA GLU A 165 1.20 -17.93 -14.06
C GLU A 165 1.92 -19.28 -13.95
N CYS A 166 2.92 -19.34 -13.08
CA CYS A 166 3.64 -20.58 -12.80
C CYS A 166 2.70 -21.63 -12.19
N PRO A 167 2.74 -22.90 -12.65
CA PRO A 167 1.91 -23.97 -12.09
C PRO A 167 2.34 -24.37 -10.67
N ASN A 168 3.55 -23.96 -10.25
CA ASN A 168 4.13 -24.31 -8.97
C ASN A 168 4.40 -23.07 -8.11
N LEU A 169 4.24 -23.23 -6.80
CA LEU A 169 4.78 -22.30 -5.82
C LEU A 169 6.27 -22.59 -5.63
N ILE A 170 7.05 -21.53 -5.41
CA ILE A 170 8.51 -21.56 -5.27
C ILE A 170 8.87 -21.26 -3.82
N TYR A 171 9.74 -22.09 -3.24
CA TYR A 171 10.25 -21.85 -1.91
C TYR A 171 11.15 -20.61 -1.86
N ASN A 172 11.05 -19.82 -0.80
CA ASN A 172 11.71 -18.51 -0.69
C ASN A 172 13.24 -18.55 -0.92
N TYR A 173 13.94 -19.60 -0.51
CA TYR A 173 15.39 -19.77 -0.71
C TYR A 173 15.80 -20.04 -2.17
N ASP A 174 14.85 -20.42 -3.03
CA ASP A 174 15.14 -20.73 -4.43
C ASP A 174 14.81 -19.56 -5.38
N ILE A 175 14.23 -18.46 -4.88
CA ILE A 175 13.83 -17.30 -5.69
C ILE A 175 15.02 -16.74 -6.49
N ALA A 176 16.16 -16.47 -5.84
CA ALA A 176 17.33 -15.93 -6.52
C ALA A 176 17.90 -16.90 -7.58
N LYS A 177 17.88 -18.21 -7.31
CA LYS A 177 18.32 -19.24 -8.27
C LYS A 177 17.43 -19.25 -9.51
N VAL A 178 16.11 -19.19 -9.31
CA VAL A 178 15.13 -19.14 -10.40
C VAL A 178 15.32 -17.89 -11.25
N VAL A 179 15.51 -16.72 -10.61
CA VAL A 179 15.80 -15.47 -11.35
C VAL A 179 17.07 -15.61 -12.19
N LYS A 180 18.16 -16.10 -11.60
CA LYS A 180 19.46 -16.26 -12.29
C LYS A 180 19.36 -17.19 -13.50
N ALA A 181 18.65 -18.31 -13.36
CA ALA A 181 18.44 -19.25 -14.45
C ALA A 181 17.54 -18.67 -15.55
N PHE A 182 16.49 -17.94 -15.16
CA PHE A 182 15.61 -17.27 -16.12
C PHE A 182 16.38 -16.20 -16.92
N GLU A 183 17.24 -15.41 -16.28
CA GLU A 183 18.12 -14.44 -16.95
C GLU A 183 19.08 -15.08 -17.94
N GLY A 184 19.63 -16.25 -17.62
CA GLY A 184 20.50 -17.00 -18.52
C GLY A 184 19.81 -17.50 -19.79
N LEU A 185 18.48 -17.63 -19.77
CA LEU A 185 17.66 -18.07 -20.90
C LEU A 185 16.94 -16.90 -21.60
N TYR A 186 16.94 -15.72 -20.99
CA TYR A 186 16.28 -14.54 -21.52
C TYR A 186 17.13 -13.85 -22.59
N VAL A 187 16.51 -13.53 -23.72
CA VAL A 187 17.11 -12.73 -24.79
C VAL A 187 16.30 -11.44 -24.94
N PRO A 188 16.91 -10.26 -24.68
CA PRO A 188 16.22 -8.98 -24.86
C PRO A 188 15.60 -8.83 -26.25
N GLY A 189 14.36 -8.35 -26.31
CA GLY A 189 13.64 -8.11 -27.57
C GLY A 189 13.06 -9.35 -28.26
N LYS A 190 13.17 -10.54 -27.65
CA LYS A 190 12.46 -11.74 -28.11
C LYS A 190 11.36 -12.12 -27.14
N ASN A 191 10.21 -12.51 -27.69
CA ASN A 191 9.12 -13.07 -26.89
C ASN A 191 9.61 -14.32 -26.16
N ILE A 192 9.32 -14.36 -24.86
CA ILE A 192 9.65 -15.50 -24.01
C ILE A 192 8.48 -16.48 -24.06
N ASP A 193 8.78 -17.76 -24.29
CA ASP A 193 7.83 -18.84 -23.98
C ASP A 193 8.06 -19.26 -22.53
N SER A 194 7.32 -18.66 -21.60
CA SER A 194 7.50 -18.89 -20.17
C SER A 194 7.29 -20.35 -19.79
N ALA A 195 6.40 -21.07 -20.47
CA ALA A 195 6.16 -22.48 -20.23
C ALA A 195 7.37 -23.34 -20.60
N LYS A 196 8.04 -23.04 -21.72
CA LYS A 196 9.27 -23.73 -22.13
C LYS A 196 10.45 -23.39 -21.22
N VAL A 197 10.60 -22.11 -20.85
CA VAL A 197 11.66 -21.67 -19.93
C VAL A 197 11.48 -22.34 -18.57
N TRP A 198 10.27 -22.35 -18.03
CA TRP A 198 9.96 -23.00 -16.76
C TRP A 198 10.26 -24.51 -16.77
N LYS A 199 9.86 -25.23 -17.82
CA LYS A 199 10.22 -26.65 -17.98
C LYS A 199 11.72 -26.90 -17.97
N THR A 200 12.50 -25.97 -18.52
CA THR A 200 13.97 -26.05 -18.52
C THR A 200 14.54 -25.78 -17.13
N ILE A 201 13.98 -24.81 -16.40
CA ILE A 201 14.37 -24.48 -15.03
C ILE A 201 14.13 -25.68 -14.11
N VAL A 202 12.92 -26.25 -14.11
CA VAL A 202 12.57 -27.39 -13.23
C VAL A 202 13.37 -28.65 -13.55
N SER A 203 13.80 -28.85 -14.81
CA SER A 203 14.60 -30.02 -15.18
C SER A 203 16.10 -29.85 -14.91
N SER A 204 16.59 -28.61 -14.77
CA SER A 204 18.02 -28.31 -14.62
C SER A 204 18.43 -27.85 -13.22
N LEU A 205 17.51 -27.29 -12.45
CA LEU A 205 17.77 -26.79 -11.10
C LEU A 205 17.11 -27.67 -10.05
N ASP A 206 17.85 -27.92 -8.97
CA ASP A 206 17.30 -28.45 -7.73
C ASP A 206 16.61 -27.32 -6.95
N ILE A 207 15.29 -27.23 -7.11
CA ILE A 207 14.43 -26.23 -6.46
C ILE A 207 13.25 -26.90 -5.74
N ASN A 208 12.93 -26.38 -4.56
CA ASN A 208 11.79 -26.82 -3.79
C ASN A 208 10.52 -26.13 -4.30
N THR A 209 9.57 -26.93 -4.76
CA THR A 209 8.30 -26.44 -5.31
C THR A 209 7.11 -27.21 -4.77
N LEU A 210 5.95 -26.54 -4.73
CA LEU A 210 4.66 -27.17 -4.43
C LEU A 210 3.68 -26.92 -5.57
N ALA A 211 2.72 -27.81 -5.76
CA ALA A 211 1.58 -27.49 -6.62
C ALA A 211 0.82 -26.29 -6.03
N LYS A 212 0.41 -25.35 -6.90
CA LYS A 212 -0.43 -24.24 -6.48
C LYS A 212 -1.84 -24.74 -6.11
N GLY A 213 -2.43 -24.09 -5.12
CA GLY A 213 -3.82 -24.33 -4.72
C GLY A 213 -4.75 -23.43 -5.53
N ASP A 214 -5.56 -22.65 -4.82
CA ASP A 214 -6.49 -21.70 -5.41
C ASP A 214 -5.79 -20.56 -6.14
N LYS A 215 -6.54 -19.91 -7.04
CA LYS A 215 -6.09 -18.73 -7.78
C LYS A 215 -5.81 -17.59 -6.79
N LEU A 216 -4.69 -16.89 -6.99
CA LEU A 216 -4.33 -15.70 -6.22
C LEU A 216 -5.50 -14.71 -6.21
N LYS A 217 -5.97 -14.35 -5.02
CA LYS A 217 -6.90 -13.25 -4.81
C LYS A 217 -6.10 -11.95 -4.84
N LEU A 218 -6.44 -11.06 -5.77
CA LEU A 218 -5.82 -9.74 -5.83
C LEU A 218 -6.34 -8.89 -4.67
N PRO A 219 -5.50 -8.04 -4.06
CA PRO A 219 -5.96 -7.15 -3.01
C PRO A 219 -7.07 -6.24 -3.54
N THR A 220 -8.15 -6.18 -2.77
CA THR A 220 -9.28 -5.29 -2.97
C THR A 220 -9.31 -4.28 -1.83
N GLY A 221 -9.50 -3.01 -2.15
CA GLY A 221 -9.55 -1.96 -1.14
C GLY A 221 -8.89 -0.66 -1.62
N PRO A 222 -9.15 0.46 -0.93
CA PRO A 222 -8.59 1.74 -1.31
C PRO A 222 -7.07 1.73 -1.15
N PHE A 223 -6.40 2.48 -2.02
CA PHE A 223 -4.99 2.78 -1.85
C PHE A 223 -4.74 3.54 -0.52
N PRO A 224 -3.72 3.18 0.28
CA PRO A 224 -3.58 3.66 1.65
C PRO A 224 -2.95 5.05 1.71
N TYR A 225 -3.27 5.81 2.75
CA TYR A 225 -2.59 7.06 3.05
C TYR A 225 -1.22 6.78 3.70
N TYR A 226 -0.13 7.25 3.09
CA TYR A 226 1.24 6.87 3.46
C TYR A 226 2.14 8.04 3.87
N GLU A 227 1.61 9.23 4.08
CA GLU A 227 2.38 10.41 4.52
C GLU A 227 2.09 10.75 5.98
N GLY A 228 3.05 11.36 6.67
CA GLY A 228 2.84 11.89 8.02
C GLY A 228 3.27 10.93 9.12
N MET A 229 3.09 11.38 10.36
CA MET A 229 3.48 10.64 11.56
C MET A 229 2.30 9.80 12.07
N HIS A 230 2.44 8.48 12.04
CA HIS A 230 1.38 7.55 12.41
C HIS A 230 1.86 6.52 13.43
N ARG A 231 0.95 6.07 14.29
CA ARG A 231 1.25 5.09 15.32
C ARG A 231 1.13 3.67 14.76
N MET A 232 2.12 2.84 15.05
CA MET A 232 2.17 1.40 14.76
C MET A 232 1.46 0.61 15.86
N ILE A 233 1.06 -0.63 15.56
CA ILE A 233 0.51 -1.58 16.54
C ILE A 233 1.48 -1.82 17.71
N SER A 234 2.79 -1.81 17.41
CA SER A 234 3.86 -1.95 18.43
C SER A 234 3.94 -0.77 19.41
N GLY A 235 3.19 0.31 19.19
CA GLY A 235 3.23 1.54 19.98
C GLY A 235 4.31 2.54 19.55
N LYS A 236 5.22 2.15 18.65
CA LYS A 236 6.15 3.06 17.96
C LYS A 236 5.44 3.81 16.84
N TYR A 237 6.17 4.68 16.14
CA TYR A 237 5.65 5.49 15.06
C TYR A 237 6.41 5.25 13.76
N TRP A 238 5.74 5.52 12.64
CA TRP A 238 6.38 5.66 11.35
C TRP A 238 6.07 7.05 10.78
N LEU A 239 7.02 7.57 10.00
CA LEU A 239 6.93 8.87 9.34
C LEU A 239 7.09 8.67 7.83
N GLY A 240 6.02 8.95 7.09
CA GLY A 240 6.04 8.98 5.62
C GLY A 240 6.34 10.38 5.09
N LEU A 241 7.19 10.46 4.07
CA LEU A 241 7.76 11.70 3.56
C LEU A 241 7.68 11.77 2.04
N TYR A 242 6.99 12.78 1.51
CA TYR A 242 6.72 12.97 0.09
C TYR A 242 6.90 14.42 -0.37
N TRP A 243 7.46 14.58 -1.57
CA TRP A 243 7.70 15.88 -2.21
C TRP A 243 7.00 15.91 -3.56
N ARG A 244 6.19 16.96 -3.79
CA ARG A 244 5.41 17.12 -5.03
C ARG A 244 6.23 17.04 -6.31
N ASN A 245 7.46 17.53 -6.27
CA ASN A 245 8.40 17.61 -7.39
C ASN A 245 9.45 16.49 -7.36
N ASN A 246 9.38 15.56 -6.39
CA ASN A 246 10.38 14.52 -6.16
C ASN A 246 11.82 15.06 -5.98
N LYS A 247 12.00 16.32 -5.54
CA LYS A 247 13.31 16.90 -5.24
C LYS A 247 13.52 16.92 -3.73
N PHE A 248 14.29 15.98 -3.21
CA PHE A 248 14.58 15.85 -1.79
C PHE A 248 15.93 16.51 -1.46
N ASP A 249 15.88 17.55 -0.63
CA ASP A 249 17.05 18.38 -0.32
C ASP A 249 18.12 17.60 0.46
N ILE A 250 19.36 17.62 -0.05
CA ILE A 250 20.51 16.99 0.60
C ILE A 250 20.68 17.43 2.07
N PRO A 251 20.62 18.73 2.42
CA PRO A 251 20.81 19.17 3.80
C PRO A 251 19.77 18.60 4.77
N PHE A 252 18.53 18.42 4.32
CA PHE A 252 17.47 17.79 5.11
C PHE A 252 17.76 16.30 5.29
N LEU A 253 18.03 15.58 4.18
CA LEU A 253 18.27 14.15 4.21
C LEU A 253 19.45 13.78 5.11
N LYS A 254 20.53 14.59 5.13
CA LYS A 254 21.67 14.42 6.05
C LYS A 254 21.26 14.49 7.51
N GLN A 255 20.59 15.59 7.91
CA GLN A 255 20.14 15.76 9.30
C GLN A 255 19.11 14.71 9.72
N MET A 256 18.29 14.24 8.77
CA MET A 256 17.36 13.14 8.99
C MET A 256 18.09 11.82 9.26
N CYS A 257 19.12 11.48 8.47
CA CYS A 257 19.93 10.29 8.69
C CYS A 257 20.67 10.36 10.02
N GLU A 258 21.27 11.52 10.36
CA GLU A 258 21.91 11.76 11.65
C GLU A 258 20.95 11.59 12.83
N LEU A 259 19.71 12.10 12.69
CA LEU A 259 18.67 11.91 13.70
C LEU A 259 18.30 10.43 13.86
N CYS A 260 18.16 9.69 12.76
CA CYS A 260 17.92 8.26 12.78
C CYS A 260 19.04 7.51 13.53
N LEU A 261 20.30 7.79 13.21
CA LEU A 261 21.46 7.19 13.89
C LEU A 261 21.47 7.51 15.39
N LYS A 262 21.23 8.78 15.75
CA LYS A 262 21.19 9.23 17.16
C LYS A 262 20.07 8.59 17.98
N THR A 263 18.96 8.24 17.33
CA THR A 263 17.76 7.68 17.98
C THR A 263 17.67 6.16 17.84
N GLY A 264 18.66 5.50 17.22
CA GLY A 264 18.69 4.05 17.07
C GLY A 264 17.71 3.50 16.03
N ILE A 265 17.27 4.33 15.08
CA ILE A 265 16.46 3.86 13.95
C ILE A 265 17.40 3.19 12.95
N GLY A 266 17.18 1.91 12.67
CA GLY A 266 18.09 1.12 11.84
C GLY A 266 17.78 1.12 10.34
N LYS A 267 16.57 1.53 9.92
CA LYS A 267 16.10 1.34 8.55
C LYS A 267 15.24 2.49 8.03
N ILE A 268 15.46 2.82 6.77
CA ILE A 268 14.67 3.75 5.96
C ILE A 268 14.21 2.97 4.74
N THR A 269 12.92 3.06 4.41
CA THR A 269 12.31 2.24 3.35
C THR A 269 11.74 3.10 2.25
N LEU A 270 12.21 2.92 1.02
CA LEU A 270 11.74 3.63 -0.16
C LEU A 270 10.42 3.03 -0.68
N THR A 271 9.56 3.87 -1.23
CA THR A 271 8.30 3.46 -1.84
C THR A 271 8.39 3.50 -3.38
N PRO A 272 7.54 2.74 -4.10
CA PRO A 272 7.34 2.92 -5.54
C PRO A 272 6.71 4.26 -5.94
N TRP A 273 6.22 5.04 -4.97
CA TRP A 273 5.51 6.30 -5.13
C TRP A 273 6.43 7.52 -4.93
N LYS A 274 7.73 7.33 -5.18
CA LYS A 274 8.75 8.40 -5.12
C LYS A 274 8.77 9.11 -3.76
N SER A 275 8.58 8.33 -2.72
CA SER A 275 8.57 8.75 -1.31
C SER A 275 9.35 7.74 -0.48
N PHE A 276 9.50 8.00 0.80
CA PHE A 276 10.07 7.03 1.73
C PHE A 276 9.39 7.08 3.09
N ILE A 277 9.59 6.02 3.87
CA ILE A 277 9.05 5.85 5.22
C ILE A 277 10.20 5.55 6.18
N VAL A 278 10.21 6.27 7.30
CA VAL A 278 11.07 6.00 8.45
C VAL A 278 10.23 5.29 9.51
N LYS A 279 10.59 4.06 9.89
CA LYS A 279 9.82 3.23 10.83
C LYS A 279 10.51 3.11 12.19
N GLY A 280 9.73 2.86 13.23
CA GLY A 280 10.25 2.54 14.55
C GLY A 280 10.68 3.77 15.37
N ILE A 281 10.07 4.93 15.11
CA ILE A 281 10.28 6.16 15.88
C ILE A 281 9.65 5.97 17.25
N ASP A 282 10.46 6.05 18.31
CA ASP A 282 9.94 6.00 19.68
C ASP A 282 9.19 7.28 20.04
N ASN A 283 8.13 7.14 20.85
CA ASN A 283 7.26 8.26 21.25
C ASN A 283 8.03 9.46 21.83
N LYS A 284 9.08 9.19 22.62
CA LYS A 284 9.96 10.22 23.21
C LYS A 284 10.72 11.07 22.20
N HIS A 285 10.83 10.61 20.94
CA HIS A 285 11.58 11.27 19.87
C HIS A 285 10.70 12.00 18.85
N ILE A 286 9.38 11.93 18.96
CA ILE A 286 8.44 12.63 18.04
C ILE A 286 8.76 14.13 17.98
N ILE A 287 9.01 14.76 19.12
CA ILE A 287 9.34 16.20 19.16
C ILE A 287 10.66 16.53 18.43
N ASN A 288 11.62 15.60 18.37
CA ASN A 288 12.84 15.80 17.58
C ASN A 288 12.53 15.81 16.08
N TRP A 289 11.62 14.94 15.65
CA TRP A 289 11.13 14.89 14.27
C TRP A 289 10.33 16.13 13.89
N GLU A 290 9.39 16.57 14.73
CA GLU A 290 8.62 17.79 14.48
C GLU A 290 9.52 19.02 14.38
N LYS A 291 10.54 19.14 15.24
CA LYS A 291 11.55 20.21 15.17
C LYS A 291 12.34 20.14 13.87
N LEU A 292 12.73 18.95 13.42
CA LEU A 292 13.46 18.78 12.16
C LEU A 292 12.59 19.19 10.97
N LEU A 293 11.35 18.68 10.89
CA LEU A 293 10.41 19.02 9.83
C LEU A 293 10.12 20.53 9.80
N GLY A 294 9.86 21.13 10.96
CA GLY A 294 9.61 22.56 11.10
C GLY A 294 10.81 23.43 10.70
N LYS A 295 12.04 23.02 11.07
CA LYS A 295 13.28 23.71 10.69
C LYS A 295 13.46 23.80 9.16
N PHE A 296 13.03 22.77 8.44
CA PHE A 296 13.12 22.70 6.98
C PHE A 296 11.81 23.10 6.26
N GLY A 297 10.78 23.51 6.99
CA GLY A 297 9.49 23.91 6.39
C GLY A 297 8.74 22.77 5.70
N ILE A 298 8.93 21.53 6.15
CA ILE A 298 8.36 20.35 5.49
C ILE A 298 6.92 20.13 5.95
N ASN A 299 5.99 20.15 4.99
CA ASN A 299 4.60 19.81 5.22
C ASN A 299 4.38 18.30 4.97
N VAL A 300 3.69 17.63 5.89
CA VAL A 300 3.39 16.19 5.86
C VAL A 300 1.88 15.91 5.96
N ARG A 301 1.08 16.81 5.39
CA ARG A 301 -0.40 16.75 5.39
C ARG A 301 -0.98 16.98 3.99
N HIS A 302 -0.33 16.43 2.96
CA HIS A 302 -0.86 16.46 1.61
C HIS A 302 -2.14 15.62 1.53
N SER A 303 -3.10 16.04 0.70
CA SER A 303 -4.31 15.25 0.45
C SER A 303 -4.00 13.99 -0.36
N SER A 304 -4.83 12.96 -0.29
CA SER A 304 -4.65 11.75 -1.11
C SER A 304 -4.63 12.06 -2.61
N LEU A 305 -5.40 13.07 -3.04
CA LEU A 305 -5.37 13.58 -4.41
C LEU A 305 -3.96 14.04 -4.81
N GLU A 306 -3.15 14.60 -3.92
CA GLU A 306 -1.79 15.04 -4.26
C GLU A 306 -0.78 13.87 -4.25
N LEU A 307 -0.99 12.87 -3.40
CA LEU A 307 -0.07 11.74 -3.18
C LEU A 307 -0.15 10.69 -4.29
N ASN A 308 -1.36 10.39 -4.78
CA ASN A 308 -1.63 9.19 -5.55
C ASN A 308 -1.30 9.31 -7.06
N TRP A 309 -0.18 9.97 -7.40
CA TRP A 309 0.25 10.18 -8.78
C TRP A 309 1.57 9.47 -9.10
N HIS A 310 1.55 8.66 -10.15
CA HIS A 310 2.73 8.10 -10.78
C HIS A 310 3.08 8.89 -12.05
N LEU A 311 4.28 9.46 -12.05
CA LEU A 311 4.83 10.24 -13.16
C LEU A 311 6.16 9.61 -13.61
N PRO A 312 6.63 9.79 -14.85
CA PRO A 312 8.03 9.55 -15.18
C PRO A 312 8.96 10.43 -14.34
N VAL A 313 10.20 9.98 -14.13
CA VAL A 313 11.20 10.76 -13.37
C VAL A 313 11.78 11.85 -14.26
N LEU A 314 12.00 13.05 -13.70
CA LEU A 314 12.47 14.25 -14.42
C LEU A 314 11.64 14.62 -15.65
N ASP A 315 10.31 14.48 -15.54
CA ASP A 315 9.38 14.82 -16.62
C ASP A 315 8.55 16.05 -16.25
N GLN A 316 8.97 17.20 -16.77
CA GLN A 316 8.35 18.48 -16.45
C GLN A 316 6.94 18.61 -17.05
N GLU A 317 6.72 18.06 -18.25
CA GLU A 317 5.39 18.06 -18.88
C GLU A 317 4.39 17.28 -18.02
N ALA A 318 4.76 16.08 -17.56
CA ALA A 318 3.92 15.28 -16.70
C ALA A 318 3.67 15.96 -15.34
N LEU A 319 4.66 16.63 -14.76
CA LEU A 319 4.52 17.38 -13.51
C LEU A 319 3.59 18.59 -13.67
N ASP A 320 3.71 19.34 -14.76
CA ASP A 320 2.86 20.50 -15.04
C ASP A 320 1.41 20.09 -15.30
N LEU A 321 1.20 18.96 -16.00
CA LEU A 321 -0.13 18.39 -16.18
C LEU A 321 -0.72 17.93 -14.85
N LYS A 322 0.04 17.21 -14.01
CA LYS A 322 -0.39 16.84 -12.65
C LYS A 322 -0.84 18.08 -11.87
N ASN A 323 0.00 19.11 -11.81
CA ASN A 323 -0.29 20.33 -11.05
C ASN A 323 -1.57 21.03 -11.54
N TYR A 324 -1.79 21.05 -12.85
CA TYR A 324 -3.03 21.55 -13.44
C TYR A 324 -4.24 20.73 -13.00
N LEU A 325 -4.17 19.40 -13.09
CA LEU A 325 -5.28 18.50 -12.74
C LEU A 325 -5.61 18.52 -11.26
N VAL A 326 -4.61 18.47 -10.38
CA VAL A 326 -4.79 18.56 -8.93
C VAL A 326 -5.52 19.87 -8.58
N ARG A 327 -5.10 21.01 -9.12
CA ARG A 327 -5.77 22.31 -8.88
C ARG A 327 -7.21 22.34 -9.43
N ALA A 328 -7.47 21.68 -10.57
CA ALA A 328 -8.79 21.65 -11.17
C ALA A 328 -9.76 20.78 -10.36
N LEU A 329 -9.32 19.62 -9.88
CA LEU A 329 -10.11 18.69 -9.07
C LEU A 329 -10.34 19.22 -7.65
N ASP A 330 -9.32 19.83 -7.04
CA ASP A 330 -9.41 20.44 -5.71
C ASP A 330 -10.48 21.55 -5.67
N LYS A 331 -10.58 22.37 -6.73
CA LYS A 331 -11.63 23.39 -6.88
C LYS A 331 -13.05 22.84 -6.95
N GLN A 332 -13.21 21.58 -7.35
CA GLN A 332 -14.51 20.91 -7.49
C GLN A 332 -14.87 20.08 -6.25
N ASP A 333 -14.00 20.06 -5.23
CA ASP A 333 -14.19 19.35 -3.96
C ASP A 333 -14.56 17.86 -4.11
N ILE A 334 -13.93 17.20 -5.10
CA ILE A 334 -14.22 15.80 -5.40
C ILE A 334 -13.41 14.84 -4.55
N SER A 335 -14.08 13.84 -3.99
CA SER A 335 -13.40 12.70 -3.38
C SER A 335 -12.74 11.84 -4.45
N THR A 336 -11.43 11.68 -4.36
CA THR A 336 -10.62 10.75 -5.18
C THR A 336 -9.96 9.68 -4.30
N TYR A 337 -10.47 9.51 -3.07
CA TYR A 337 -9.95 8.53 -2.13
C TYR A 337 -9.96 7.11 -2.73
N GLY A 338 -8.83 6.41 -2.59
CA GLY A 338 -8.62 5.08 -3.15
C GLY A 338 -8.19 5.05 -4.63
N LEU A 339 -8.44 6.10 -5.41
CA LEU A 339 -7.97 6.18 -6.79
C LEU A 339 -6.50 6.58 -6.86
N THR A 340 -5.82 6.05 -7.88
CA THR A 340 -4.45 6.41 -8.24
C THR A 340 -4.35 6.74 -9.73
N PHE A 341 -3.43 7.62 -10.08
CA PHE A 341 -3.34 8.22 -11.41
C PHE A 341 -1.93 8.06 -11.99
N THR A 342 -1.82 7.64 -13.25
CA THR A 342 -0.58 7.73 -14.03
C THR A 342 -0.71 8.81 -15.08
N ILE A 343 0.31 9.65 -15.24
CA ILE A 343 0.50 10.44 -16.46
C ILE A 343 1.58 9.76 -17.29
N LYS A 344 1.20 9.22 -18.44
CA LYS A 344 2.08 8.47 -19.35
C LYS A 344 2.46 9.35 -20.53
N THR A 345 3.60 10.04 -20.42
CA THR A 345 4.28 10.75 -21.52
C THR A 345 5.31 9.88 -22.24
N LYS A 346 5.77 8.82 -21.58
CA LYS A 346 6.79 7.88 -22.07
C LYS A 346 6.32 6.44 -21.80
N PRO A 347 6.85 5.43 -22.52
CA PRO A 347 6.59 4.03 -22.20
C PRO A 347 6.93 3.72 -20.74
N VAL A 348 5.94 3.27 -19.98
CA VAL A 348 6.06 2.84 -18.59
C VAL A 348 5.11 1.67 -18.34
N ILE A 349 5.48 0.77 -17.44
CA ILE A 349 4.59 -0.27 -16.95
C ILE A 349 3.54 0.39 -16.04
N LEU A 350 2.27 0.15 -16.34
CA LEU A 350 1.13 0.73 -15.63
C LEU A 350 0.80 -0.07 -14.37
N PHE A 351 0.43 0.63 -13.30
CA PHE A 351 0.02 0.02 -12.03
C PHE A 351 -0.95 0.92 -11.22
N THR A 352 -1.64 1.85 -11.88
CA THR A 352 -2.58 2.78 -11.24
C THR A 352 -4.01 2.54 -11.70
N SER A 353 -5.00 3.02 -10.95
CA SER A 353 -6.42 2.86 -11.27
C SER A 353 -6.83 3.61 -12.54
N VAL A 354 -6.27 4.80 -12.76
CA VAL A 354 -6.55 5.67 -13.93
C VAL A 354 -5.24 6.05 -14.61
N VAL A 355 -5.27 6.14 -15.94
CA VAL A 355 -4.11 6.48 -16.77
C VAL A 355 -4.49 7.58 -17.76
N ILE A 356 -3.69 8.64 -17.77
CA ILE A 356 -3.74 9.74 -18.71
C ILE A 356 -2.55 9.57 -19.63
N GLU A 357 -2.79 9.03 -20.83
CA GLU A 357 -1.76 8.77 -21.82
C GLU A 357 -1.68 9.95 -22.80
N SER A 358 -0.52 10.59 -22.85
CA SER A 358 -0.24 11.67 -23.81
C SER A 358 -0.01 11.08 -25.19
N ILE A 359 -0.60 11.73 -26.19
CA ILE A 359 -0.38 11.47 -27.61
C ILE A 359 0.15 12.76 -28.22
N ASP A 360 1.42 12.71 -28.62
CA ASP A 360 2.03 13.79 -29.38
C ASP A 360 1.32 13.94 -30.72
N SER A 361 0.87 15.16 -31.01
CA SER A 361 0.31 15.52 -32.30
C SER A 361 0.90 16.85 -32.77
N SER A 362 0.99 17.03 -34.08
CA SER A 362 1.57 18.22 -34.72
C SER A 362 0.89 19.54 -34.34
N ASN A 363 -0.32 19.51 -33.78
CA ASN A 363 -1.11 20.69 -33.38
C ASN A 363 -1.37 20.78 -31.85
N GLY A 364 -0.57 20.08 -31.02
CA GLY A 364 -0.68 20.06 -29.56
C GLY A 364 -0.99 18.67 -28.99
N SER A 365 -0.66 18.43 -27.73
CA SER A 365 -0.86 17.11 -27.10
C SER A 365 -2.34 16.82 -26.87
N THR A 366 -2.79 15.64 -27.31
CA THR A 366 -4.11 15.09 -26.97
C THR A 366 -3.94 13.90 -26.05
N TYR A 367 -4.99 13.52 -25.32
CA TYR A 367 -4.88 12.51 -24.28
C TYR A 367 -5.87 11.36 -24.48
N ASN A 368 -5.42 10.14 -24.23
CA ASN A 368 -6.32 9.02 -23.97
C ASN A 368 -6.49 8.87 -22.46
N ILE A 369 -7.72 8.61 -22.03
CA ILE A 369 -8.01 8.30 -20.64
C ILE A 369 -8.40 6.82 -20.56
N LEU A 370 -7.66 6.07 -19.74
CA LEU A 370 -7.89 4.65 -19.49
C LEU A 370 -8.08 4.43 -17.99
N TYR A 371 -8.72 3.32 -17.63
CA TYR A 371 -8.80 2.86 -16.25
C TYR A 371 -8.51 1.36 -16.19
N ALA A 372 -7.88 0.92 -15.10
CA ALA A 372 -7.66 -0.49 -14.84
C ALA A 372 -9.01 -1.19 -14.70
N LYS A 373 -9.14 -2.42 -15.19
CA LYS A 373 -10.38 -3.19 -14.99
C LYS A 373 -10.68 -3.29 -13.48
N ASP A 374 -11.93 -3.01 -13.14
CA ASP A 374 -12.43 -2.91 -11.75
C ASP A 374 -11.69 -1.88 -10.88
N PHE A 375 -11.02 -0.91 -11.50
CA PHE A 375 -10.15 0.10 -10.87
C PHE A 375 -9.03 -0.48 -9.99
N ASN A 376 -8.74 -1.78 -10.13
CA ASN A 376 -7.73 -2.46 -9.34
C ASN A 376 -6.33 -2.20 -9.92
N CYS A 377 -5.45 -1.56 -9.13
CA CYS A 377 -4.06 -1.25 -9.49
C CYS A 377 -3.21 -2.49 -9.85
N ASN A 378 -3.62 -3.68 -9.41
CA ASN A 378 -2.93 -4.94 -9.67
C ASN A 378 -3.55 -5.74 -10.82
N GLU A 379 -4.51 -5.16 -11.56
CA GLU A 379 -5.05 -5.72 -12.78
C GLU A 379 -4.27 -5.16 -13.99
N PRO A 380 -3.53 -5.99 -14.74
CA PRO A 380 -2.76 -5.52 -15.90
C PRO A 380 -3.63 -5.01 -17.06
N LYS A 381 -4.91 -5.38 -17.10
CA LYS A 381 -5.83 -4.97 -18.17
C LYS A 381 -6.39 -3.57 -17.98
N TYR A 382 -6.18 -2.70 -18.96
CA TYR A 382 -6.72 -1.34 -19.01
C TYR A 382 -7.81 -1.19 -20.06
N ILE A 383 -8.89 -0.50 -19.70
CA ILE A 383 -10.02 -0.20 -20.57
C ILE A 383 -9.94 1.27 -20.96
N THR A 384 -9.96 1.57 -22.26
CA THR A 384 -10.03 2.96 -22.72
C THR A 384 -11.41 3.54 -22.42
N PHE A 385 -11.44 4.64 -21.67
CA PHE A 385 -12.66 5.40 -21.38
C PHE A 385 -12.97 6.39 -22.50
N VAL A 386 -12.00 7.26 -22.83
CA VAL A 386 -12.11 8.24 -23.93
C VAL A 386 -10.77 8.37 -24.66
N LYS A 387 -10.80 8.67 -25.96
CA LYS A 387 -9.60 8.85 -26.80
C LYS A 387 -9.48 10.28 -27.32
N ARG A 388 -8.23 10.74 -27.46
CA ARG A 388 -7.85 12.00 -28.15
C ARG A 388 -8.62 13.23 -27.64
N VAL A 389 -8.69 13.41 -26.33
CA VAL A 389 -9.31 14.60 -25.73
C VAL A 389 -8.28 15.71 -25.51
N PRO A 390 -8.67 16.98 -25.56
CA PRO A 390 -7.80 18.08 -25.18
C PRO A 390 -7.59 18.12 -23.66
N LYS A 391 -6.54 18.83 -23.20
CA LYS A 391 -6.17 18.94 -21.79
C LYS A 391 -7.30 19.43 -20.90
N GLU A 392 -8.11 20.36 -21.39
CA GLU A 392 -9.19 21.03 -20.67
C GLU A 392 -10.38 20.09 -20.39
N ALA A 393 -10.51 19.01 -21.17
CA ALA A 393 -11.56 18.02 -20.98
C ALA A 393 -11.19 16.95 -19.93
N ILE A 394 -9.92 16.86 -19.51
CA ILE A 394 -9.48 15.82 -18.58
C ILE A 394 -10.15 15.96 -17.20
N PRO A 395 -10.21 17.14 -16.54
CA PRO A 395 -10.82 17.23 -15.21
C PRO A 395 -12.26 16.70 -15.12
N PRO A 396 -13.23 17.11 -15.97
CA PRO A 396 -14.58 16.57 -15.90
C PRO A 396 -14.65 15.06 -16.16
N ILE A 397 -13.78 14.53 -17.03
CA ILE A 397 -13.68 13.08 -17.28
C ILE A 397 -13.19 12.32 -16.03
N LEU A 398 -12.20 12.87 -15.31
CA LEU A 398 -11.71 12.27 -14.06
C LEU A 398 -12.79 12.29 -12.97
N ILE A 399 -13.65 13.31 -12.97
CA ILE A 399 -14.80 13.39 -12.06
C ILE A 399 -15.80 12.26 -12.35
N GLU A 400 -16.13 12.05 -13.62
CA GLU A 400 -17.02 10.96 -14.04
C GLU A 400 -16.44 9.58 -13.70
N LEU A 401 -15.14 9.37 -13.94
CA LEU A 401 -14.46 8.13 -13.54
C LEU A 401 -14.46 7.92 -12.02
N SER A 402 -14.38 9.00 -11.23
CA SER A 402 -14.49 8.90 -9.78
C SER A 402 -15.87 8.43 -9.36
N HIS A 403 -16.95 8.98 -9.93
CA HIS A 403 -18.30 8.48 -9.68
C HIS A 403 -18.45 7.02 -10.06
N LEU A 404 -17.96 6.64 -11.25
CA LEU A 404 -17.99 5.25 -11.72
C LEU A 404 -17.24 4.29 -10.79
N TYR A 405 -16.15 4.75 -10.18
CA TYR A 405 -15.41 3.98 -9.18
C TYR A 405 -16.25 3.75 -7.92
N TYR A 406 -16.85 4.80 -7.35
CA TYR A 406 -17.69 4.66 -6.15
C TYR A 406 -18.96 3.86 -6.39
N GLU A 407 -19.55 3.92 -7.59
CA GLU A 407 -20.70 3.09 -7.97
C GLU A 407 -20.35 1.60 -8.04
N LYS A 408 -19.10 1.27 -8.38
CA LYS A 408 -18.59 -0.10 -8.52
C LYS A 408 -17.89 -0.64 -7.28
N LEU A 409 -17.74 0.16 -6.23
CA LEU A 409 -17.14 -0.30 -4.99
C LEU A 409 -17.98 -1.45 -4.43
N ASP A 410 -17.35 -2.61 -4.36
CA ASP A 410 -17.99 -3.81 -3.84
C ASP A 410 -18.17 -3.67 -2.33
N ASN A 411 -19.42 -3.48 -1.91
CA ASN A 411 -19.81 -3.41 -0.51
C ASN A 411 -20.03 -4.80 0.11
N SER A 412 -19.86 -5.90 -0.64
CA SER A 412 -20.19 -7.26 -0.15
C SER A 412 -19.32 -7.74 1.02
N ASN A 413 -18.15 -7.12 1.25
CA ASN A 413 -17.29 -7.41 2.40
C ASN A 413 -17.64 -6.60 3.66
N TYR A 414 -18.55 -5.63 3.55
CA TYR A 414 -19.10 -4.91 4.69
C TYR A 414 -20.49 -5.46 4.91
N ASP A 415 -20.60 -6.48 5.77
CA ASP A 415 -21.84 -6.70 6.47
C ASP A 415 -22.13 -5.40 7.21
N ILE A 416 -23.11 -4.64 6.72
CA ILE A 416 -23.80 -3.70 7.57
C ILE A 416 -24.47 -4.62 8.58
N ASP A 417 -23.78 -4.88 9.70
CA ASP A 417 -24.40 -5.42 10.88
C ASP A 417 -25.54 -4.46 11.19
N GLU A 418 -26.74 -4.77 10.71
CA GLU A 418 -27.94 -4.09 11.18
C GLU A 418 -27.84 -4.14 12.71
N PRO A 419 -27.93 -3.01 13.41
CA PRO A 419 -27.79 -2.99 14.85
C PRO A 419 -28.78 -4.02 15.37
N LYS A 420 -28.25 -5.15 15.88
CA LYS A 420 -29.07 -6.26 16.34
C LYS A 420 -30.05 -5.65 17.34
N GLN A 421 -31.31 -5.53 16.96
CA GLN A 421 -32.36 -5.20 17.89
C GLN A 421 -32.37 -6.35 18.88
N THR A 422 -31.75 -6.15 20.04
CA THR A 422 -31.97 -6.97 21.22
C THR A 422 -33.41 -6.76 21.69
N ASN A 423 -34.36 -7.28 20.91
CA ASN A 423 -35.71 -7.55 21.35
C ASN A 423 -35.72 -8.94 21.97
N THR A 424 -35.01 -9.11 23.07
CA THR A 424 -35.44 -10.08 24.08
C THR A 424 -36.34 -9.34 25.05
N SER A 425 -37.59 -9.11 24.65
CA SER A 425 -38.68 -8.94 25.61
C SER A 425 -38.90 -10.30 26.26
N GLN A 426 -38.08 -10.64 27.27
CA GLN A 426 -38.45 -11.73 28.17
C GLN A 426 -39.63 -11.19 28.98
N THR A 427 -40.83 -11.68 28.70
CA THR A 427 -41.97 -11.46 29.58
C THR A 427 -41.92 -12.50 30.69
N VAL A 428 -42.06 -12.06 31.94
CA VAL A 428 -42.18 -12.93 33.10
C VAL A 428 -43.65 -13.05 33.48
N LYS A 429 -44.07 -14.27 33.81
CA LYS A 429 -45.42 -14.58 34.29
C LYS A 429 -45.50 -14.26 35.77
N VAL A 430 -46.40 -13.35 36.13
CA VAL A 430 -46.67 -12.95 37.52
C VAL A 430 -48.18 -12.95 37.76
N TYR A 431 -48.61 -12.95 39.02
CA TYR A 431 -50.03 -12.95 39.38
C TYR A 431 -50.42 -11.60 39.94
N GLN A 432 -51.40 -10.92 39.36
CA GLN A 432 -51.86 -9.61 39.80
C GLN A 432 -53.26 -9.70 40.43
N CYS A 433 -53.44 -9.10 41.61
CA CYS A 433 -54.73 -8.96 42.25
C CYS A 433 -55.63 -8.02 41.42
N SER A 434 -56.80 -8.49 41.00
CA SER A 434 -57.74 -7.68 40.20
C SER A 434 -58.36 -6.51 40.98
N ASN A 435 -58.32 -6.53 42.32
CA ASN A 435 -58.95 -5.49 43.15
C ASN A 435 -58.03 -4.30 43.41
N CYS A 436 -56.76 -4.54 43.74
CA CYS A 436 -55.80 -3.50 44.12
C CYS A 436 -54.56 -3.43 43.22
N LEU A 437 -54.44 -4.33 42.25
CA LEU A 437 -53.35 -4.41 41.27
C LEU A 437 -51.97 -4.77 41.86
N SER A 438 -51.91 -5.20 43.12
CA SER A 438 -50.68 -5.75 43.71
C SER A 438 -50.23 -7.02 42.98
N ILE A 439 -48.92 -7.13 42.76
CA ILE A 439 -48.30 -8.22 41.98
C ILE A 439 -47.61 -9.20 42.92
N TYR A 440 -47.91 -10.48 42.74
CA TYR A 440 -47.17 -11.60 43.31
C TYR A 440 -46.26 -12.20 42.24
N ASP A 441 -44.95 -12.07 42.44
CA ASP A 441 -43.91 -12.71 41.63
C ASP A 441 -43.43 -13.97 42.37
N GLU A 442 -43.61 -15.13 41.74
CA GLU A 442 -43.21 -16.42 42.33
C GLU A 442 -41.72 -16.46 42.67
N SER A 443 -40.86 -15.81 41.88
CA SER A 443 -39.41 -15.79 42.10
C SER A 443 -39.02 -15.00 43.35
N LEU A 444 -39.81 -13.98 43.71
CA LEU A 444 -39.58 -13.14 44.88
C LEU A 444 -40.33 -13.65 46.13
N GLY A 445 -41.45 -14.35 45.95
CA GLY A 445 -42.32 -14.75 47.06
C GLY A 445 -42.80 -13.55 47.87
N MET A 446 -43.23 -13.79 49.12
CA MET A 446 -43.59 -12.73 50.08
C MET A 446 -43.08 -13.09 51.49
N PRO A 447 -41.78 -12.89 51.78
CA PRO A 447 -41.17 -13.34 53.04
C PRO A 447 -41.77 -12.70 54.29
N GLU A 448 -42.27 -11.46 54.19
CA GLU A 448 -42.92 -10.74 55.29
C GLU A 448 -44.23 -11.40 55.74
N GLU A 449 -44.92 -12.07 54.81
CA GLU A 449 -46.13 -12.87 55.05
C GLU A 449 -45.82 -14.36 55.25
N GLY A 450 -44.54 -14.72 55.40
CA GLY A 450 -44.09 -16.09 55.60
C GLY A 450 -44.07 -16.96 54.33
N ILE A 451 -44.16 -16.37 53.14
CA ILE A 451 -44.12 -17.07 51.84
C ILE A 451 -42.68 -16.98 51.26
N PRO A 452 -41.92 -18.08 51.17
CA PRO A 452 -40.56 -18.05 50.65
C PRO A 452 -40.47 -17.70 49.16
N ARG A 453 -39.30 -17.24 48.72
CA ARG A 453 -38.94 -17.10 47.29
C ARG A 453 -39.13 -18.42 46.54
N ASN A 454 -39.51 -18.34 45.27
CA ASN A 454 -39.81 -19.47 44.37
C ASN A 454 -41.02 -20.31 44.80
N THR A 455 -41.95 -19.74 45.57
CA THR A 455 -43.22 -20.40 45.89
C THR A 455 -44.21 -20.15 44.76
N GLN A 456 -44.62 -21.20 44.03
CA GLN A 456 -45.61 -21.03 42.96
C GLN A 456 -46.96 -20.62 43.55
N PHE A 457 -47.71 -19.79 42.82
CA PHE A 457 -49.01 -19.28 43.26
C PHE A 457 -49.99 -20.41 43.59
N ASN A 458 -49.94 -21.52 42.84
CA ASN A 458 -50.76 -22.71 43.10
C ASN A 458 -50.48 -23.38 44.44
N PHE A 459 -49.27 -23.24 45.00
CA PHE A 459 -48.90 -23.79 46.31
C PHE A 459 -49.26 -22.87 47.48
N LEU A 460 -49.76 -21.65 47.24
CA LEU A 460 -50.27 -20.81 48.33
C LEU A 460 -51.50 -21.45 48.99
N PRO A 461 -51.67 -21.36 50.31
CA PRO A 461 -52.84 -21.89 51.01
C PRO A 461 -54.15 -21.34 50.44
N SER A 462 -55.24 -22.10 50.54
CA SER A 462 -56.58 -21.60 50.15
C SER A 462 -57.06 -20.43 51.01
N SER A 463 -56.47 -20.25 52.19
CA SER A 463 -56.69 -19.11 53.09
C SER A 463 -55.82 -17.89 52.78
N PHE A 464 -55.07 -17.90 51.68
CA PHE A 464 -54.26 -16.75 51.27
C PHE A 464 -55.15 -15.58 50.84
N THR A 465 -54.89 -14.41 51.42
CA THR A 465 -55.52 -13.15 51.06
C THR A 465 -54.46 -12.16 50.58
N CYS A 466 -54.85 -11.25 49.69
CA CYS A 466 -53.97 -10.18 49.21
C CYS A 466 -53.57 -9.28 50.40
N PRO A 467 -52.27 -9.12 50.72
CA PRO A 467 -51.86 -8.35 51.89
C PRO A 467 -52.13 -6.85 51.77
N THR A 468 -52.48 -6.36 50.57
CA THR A 468 -52.79 -4.94 50.33
C THR A 468 -54.28 -4.62 50.48
N CYS A 469 -55.17 -5.58 50.24
CA CYS A 469 -56.62 -5.32 50.18
C CYS A 469 -57.52 -6.43 50.71
N ASP A 470 -56.92 -7.48 51.29
CA ASP A 470 -57.58 -8.65 51.88
C ASP A 470 -58.46 -9.46 50.92
N ALA A 471 -58.35 -9.23 49.61
CA ALA A 471 -59.07 -10.01 48.61
C ALA A 471 -58.59 -11.48 48.58
N ASP A 472 -59.52 -12.41 48.39
CA ASP A 472 -59.21 -13.84 48.35
C ASP A 472 -58.26 -14.20 47.20
N LYS A 473 -57.52 -15.32 47.35
CA LYS A 473 -56.61 -15.88 46.34
C LYS A 473 -57.22 -15.97 44.94
N GLU A 474 -58.52 -16.25 44.82
CA GLU A 474 -59.24 -16.35 43.55
C GLU A 474 -59.31 -15.02 42.78
N SER A 475 -59.08 -13.89 43.44
CA SER A 475 -59.06 -12.56 42.82
C SER A 475 -57.75 -12.24 42.10
N PHE A 476 -56.78 -13.16 42.05
CA PHE A 476 -55.52 -12.97 41.32
C PHE A 476 -55.60 -13.57 39.91
N GLN A 477 -55.08 -12.82 38.94
CA GLN A 477 -55.01 -13.23 37.54
C GLN A 477 -53.56 -13.30 37.07
N GLU A 478 -53.22 -14.34 36.31
CA GLU A 478 -51.91 -14.46 35.68
C GLU A 478 -51.78 -13.39 34.58
N ILE A 479 -50.72 -12.59 34.65
CA ILE A 479 -50.37 -11.57 33.66
C ILE A 479 -48.91 -11.75 33.23
N GLU A 480 -48.62 -11.32 32.01
CA GLU A 480 -47.26 -11.26 31.50
C GLU A 480 -46.73 -9.83 31.65
N MET A 481 -45.65 -9.67 32.41
CA MET A 481 -44.97 -8.39 32.57
C MET A 481 -43.63 -8.39 31.84
N PRO A 482 -43.27 -7.31 31.13
CA PRO A 482 -41.93 -7.17 30.57
C PRO A 482 -40.91 -7.09 31.71
N GLN A 483 -39.82 -7.85 31.60
CA GLN A 483 -38.75 -7.93 32.59
C GLN A 483 -37.83 -6.72 32.54
#